data_AF-A0A229HIZ4-F1
#
_entry.id   AF-A0A229HIZ4-F1
#
_cell.length_a   1.000
_cell.length_b   1.000
_cell.length_c   1.000
_cell.angle_alpha   90.00
_cell.angle_beta   90.00
_cell.angle_gamma   90.00
#
_symmetry.space_group_name_H-M   'P 1'
#
loop_
_entity.id
_entity.type
_entity.pdbx_description
1 polymer ?
#
loop_
_entity_poly.entity_id
_entity_poly.type
_entity_poly.pdbx_seq_one_letter_code
_entity_poly.pdbx_strand_id
1 'polypeptide(L)'
;MTVRSAWHLPTGQTREDTRLAVGLGMASAGPLLTRAGCVFGGLQLTGTAATGMQAKLSPGQVWIAGTSTGSQGGYPVTVDSDTLLTVADGHASLPRVDALVVRVYDNDYDGLGKYEATLELLQGTPAGSPTAPAVPKNAELLYEIAVPAGASAAKGITWASAITDRRRYTAALGGIVPAVGGAPHNGAYVGQYRDVGGRLERWDGAQWTKFIPNAVLMHTADWGGTTSTSYVEVLPIDTTVPLVATFTAPPSRWVSLTFGAFSAADGDTTAYISFRLRLQSGTEVLAPSDDRAAILVGPARASISTCFPVGNLTPGAVYTATAAYRSSVAGTRAHFDNRFIRIDPVA
;
A
#
# COMPACT_ATOMS: atom_id res chain seq x y z
N MET A 1 -33.46 -21.09 -9.87
CA MET A 1 -32.14 -20.53 -10.22
C MET A 1 -32.24 -19.98 -11.62
N THR A 2 -31.90 -18.70 -11.83
CA THR A 2 -31.97 -18.06 -13.15
C THR A 2 -30.54 -17.88 -13.67
N VAL A 3 -30.25 -18.44 -14.85
CA VAL A 3 -28.98 -18.21 -15.55
C VAL A 3 -29.14 -16.95 -16.38
N ARG A 4 -28.22 -16.01 -16.24
CA ARG A 4 -28.31 -14.65 -16.78
C ARG A 4 -27.29 -14.46 -17.89
N SER A 5 -27.68 -13.78 -18.97
CA SER A 5 -26.81 -13.44 -20.10
C SER A 5 -27.11 -12.03 -20.59
N ALA A 6 -26.09 -11.31 -21.08
CA ALA A 6 -26.25 -10.04 -21.75
C ALA A 6 -25.94 -10.12 -23.25
N TRP A 7 -26.47 -9.16 -24.01
CA TRP A 7 -26.37 -9.07 -25.48
C TRP A 7 -26.99 -10.26 -26.22
N HIS A 8 -27.92 -10.95 -25.56
CA HIS A 8 -28.61 -12.14 -26.04
C HIS A 8 -30.12 -11.88 -26.10
N LEU A 9 -30.55 -10.88 -26.88
CA LEU A 9 -31.95 -10.43 -26.95
C LEU A 9 -32.62 -10.88 -28.26
N PRO A 10 -33.85 -11.42 -28.16
CA PRO A 10 -35.02 -10.55 -28.24
C PRO A 10 -36.07 -10.82 -27.14
N THR A 11 -35.99 -10.03 -26.07
CA THR A 11 -36.96 -9.77 -24.97
C THR A 11 -36.87 -10.55 -23.64
N GLY A 12 -35.85 -11.39 -23.45
CA GLY A 12 -35.61 -12.07 -22.16
C GLY A 12 -34.59 -11.41 -21.21
N GLN A 13 -33.74 -10.51 -21.72
CA GLN A 13 -32.68 -9.86 -20.93
C GLN A 13 -33.24 -8.67 -20.14
N THR A 14 -32.99 -8.66 -18.84
CA THR A 14 -33.35 -7.56 -17.94
C THR A 14 -32.24 -6.53 -17.82
N ARG A 15 -32.56 -5.36 -17.24
CA ARG A 15 -31.55 -4.34 -16.87
C ARG A 15 -30.51 -4.91 -15.90
N GLU A 16 -30.94 -5.74 -14.94
CA GLU A 16 -30.05 -6.42 -13.99
C GLU A 16 -29.07 -7.36 -14.70
N ASP A 17 -29.53 -8.12 -15.71
CA ASP A 17 -28.66 -9.04 -16.46
C ASP A 17 -27.54 -8.29 -17.20
N THR A 18 -27.87 -7.13 -17.79
CA THR A 18 -26.88 -6.26 -18.42
C THR A 18 -25.83 -5.78 -17.41
N ARG A 19 -26.26 -5.30 -16.24
CA ARG A 19 -25.34 -4.76 -15.22
C ARG A 19 -24.42 -5.84 -14.64
N LEU A 20 -24.97 -7.02 -14.39
CA LEU A 20 -24.17 -8.17 -13.92
C LEU A 20 -23.13 -8.60 -14.97
N ALA A 21 -23.50 -8.61 -16.25
CA ALA A 21 -22.57 -8.96 -17.32
C ALA A 21 -21.45 -7.92 -17.50
N VAL A 22 -21.76 -6.63 -17.47
CA VAL A 22 -20.74 -5.57 -17.52
C VAL A 22 -19.80 -5.67 -16.31
N GLY A 23 -20.35 -6.04 -15.15
CA GLY A 23 -19.57 -6.24 -13.93
C GLY A 23 -18.47 -7.31 -14.03
N LEU A 24 -18.58 -8.27 -14.95
CA LEU A 24 -17.53 -9.28 -15.19
C LEU A 24 -16.18 -8.66 -15.58
N GLY A 25 -16.20 -7.48 -16.20
CA GLY A 25 -14.99 -6.75 -16.60
C GLY A 25 -14.37 -5.90 -15.49
N MET A 26 -15.00 -5.81 -14.32
CA MET A 26 -14.56 -4.94 -13.22
C MET A 26 -13.86 -5.74 -12.12
N ALA A 27 -12.99 -5.10 -11.35
CA ALA A 27 -12.40 -5.71 -10.17
C ALA A 27 -13.50 -6.26 -9.25
N SER A 28 -13.40 -7.53 -8.84
CA SER A 28 -14.42 -8.19 -8.02
C SER A 28 -14.46 -7.62 -6.59
N ALA A 29 -15.63 -7.62 -5.98
CA ALA A 29 -15.84 -7.46 -4.54
C ALA A 29 -16.68 -8.61 -3.95
N GLY A 30 -16.81 -9.70 -4.71
CA GLY A 30 -17.65 -10.85 -4.41
C GLY A 30 -18.13 -11.54 -5.70
N PRO A 31 -18.82 -12.68 -5.61
CA PRO A 31 -19.20 -13.49 -6.78
C PRO A 31 -20.06 -12.77 -7.81
N LEU A 32 -20.95 -11.88 -7.36
CA LEU A 32 -21.82 -11.05 -8.21
C LEU A 32 -21.62 -9.55 -7.94
N LEU A 33 -20.55 -9.21 -7.22
CA LEU A 33 -20.26 -7.85 -6.78
C LEU A 33 -18.95 -7.37 -7.38
N THR A 34 -18.96 -6.09 -7.71
CA THR A 34 -17.83 -5.37 -8.28
C THR A 34 -17.37 -4.30 -7.32
N ARG A 35 -16.06 -4.06 -7.27
CA ARG A 35 -15.48 -2.93 -6.57
C ARG A 35 -15.99 -1.65 -7.21
N ALA A 36 -16.70 -0.86 -6.42
CA ALA A 36 -17.08 0.47 -6.82
C ALA A 36 -16.00 1.50 -6.49
N GLY A 37 -16.14 2.67 -7.10
CA GLY A 37 -15.16 3.74 -7.04
C GLY A 37 -15.02 4.51 -8.35
N CYS A 38 -14.28 5.59 -8.28
CA CYS A 38 -14.01 6.49 -9.40
C CYS A 38 -13.01 5.86 -10.36
N VAL A 39 -13.16 6.19 -11.65
CA VAL A 39 -12.06 6.06 -12.60
C VAL A 39 -11.05 7.17 -12.30
N PHE A 40 -9.77 6.84 -12.32
CA PHE A 40 -8.72 7.79 -11.99
C PHE A 40 -8.69 8.96 -12.99
N GLY A 41 -8.43 10.18 -12.49
CA GLY A 41 -8.22 11.37 -13.31
C GLY A 41 -9.44 12.28 -13.52
N GLY A 42 -10.58 12.02 -12.87
CA GLY A 42 -11.78 12.88 -12.95
C GLY A 42 -12.47 13.07 -11.60
N LEU A 43 -13.65 13.73 -11.62
CA LEU A 43 -14.45 14.03 -10.43
C LEU A 43 -13.66 14.81 -9.36
N GLN A 44 -12.82 15.75 -9.78
CA GLN A 44 -12.09 16.64 -8.88
C GLN A 44 -13.01 17.75 -8.38
N LEU A 45 -13.15 17.90 -7.06
CA LEU A 45 -13.85 19.02 -6.43
C LEU A 45 -12.88 20.19 -6.19
N THR A 46 -13.31 21.40 -6.52
CA THR A 46 -12.53 22.63 -6.32
C THR A 46 -13.47 23.78 -5.93
N GLY A 47 -13.11 24.57 -4.92
CA GLY A 47 -13.87 25.78 -4.58
C GLY A 47 -13.88 26.79 -5.73
N THR A 48 -15.00 27.47 -5.97
CA THR A 48 -15.11 28.42 -7.11
C THR A 48 -14.53 29.80 -6.80
N ALA A 49 -14.48 30.18 -5.53
CA ALA A 49 -13.86 31.41 -5.02
C ALA A 49 -13.38 31.18 -3.59
N ALA A 50 -12.41 31.99 -3.12
CA ALA A 50 -11.82 31.83 -1.77
C ALA A 50 -12.85 31.93 -0.62
N THR A 51 -13.97 32.65 -0.83
CA THR A 51 -15.04 32.88 0.16
C THR A 51 -16.45 32.77 -0.46
N GLY A 52 -16.70 31.75 -1.28
CA GLY A 52 -18.03 31.44 -1.83
C GLY A 52 -18.68 30.21 -1.18
N MET A 53 -20.00 30.06 -1.36
CA MET A 53 -20.76 28.85 -0.95
C MET A 53 -20.84 27.80 -2.05
N GLN A 54 -19.99 27.90 -3.07
CA GLN A 54 -20.02 27.01 -4.23
C GLN A 54 -18.69 26.29 -4.44
N ALA A 55 -18.79 25.04 -4.87
CA ALA A 55 -17.69 24.26 -5.40
C ALA A 55 -18.05 23.72 -6.78
N LYS A 56 -17.03 23.47 -7.58
CA LYS A 56 -17.13 22.88 -8.90
C LYS A 56 -16.60 21.46 -8.86
N LEU A 57 -17.40 20.51 -9.32
CA LEU A 57 -16.96 19.15 -9.59
C LEU A 57 -16.66 19.02 -11.09
N SER A 58 -15.45 18.60 -11.43
CA SER A 58 -15.05 18.36 -12.82
C SER A 58 -15.66 17.06 -13.39
N PRO A 59 -15.71 16.92 -14.73
CA PRO A 59 -16.11 15.68 -15.38
C PRO A 59 -15.35 14.45 -14.87
N GLY A 60 -15.95 13.28 -15.00
CA GLY A 60 -15.32 12.02 -14.69
C GLY A 60 -16.29 10.86 -14.65
N GLN A 61 -15.78 9.67 -14.33
CA GLN A 61 -16.55 8.44 -14.32
C GLN A 61 -16.43 7.76 -12.96
N VAL A 62 -17.51 7.10 -12.57
CA VAL A 62 -17.59 6.33 -11.32
C VAL A 62 -18.40 5.07 -11.56
N TRP A 63 -17.92 3.97 -11.01
CA TRP A 63 -18.69 2.75 -10.90
C TRP A 63 -19.40 2.75 -9.55
N ILE A 64 -20.74 2.70 -9.56
CA ILE A 64 -21.56 2.63 -8.36
C ILE A 64 -21.97 1.16 -8.15
N ALA A 65 -21.69 0.59 -6.98
CA ALA A 65 -22.13 -0.77 -6.67
C ALA A 65 -23.62 -0.76 -6.31
N GLY A 66 -24.38 -1.72 -6.85
CA GLY A 66 -25.71 -2.02 -6.33
C GLY A 66 -25.62 -2.62 -4.94
N THR A 67 -26.18 -1.94 -3.94
CA THR A 67 -26.11 -2.33 -2.53
C THR A 67 -27.48 -2.57 -1.90
N SER A 68 -28.57 -2.49 -2.68
CA SER A 68 -29.90 -2.90 -2.22
C SER A 68 -30.02 -4.41 -2.09
N THR A 69 -29.42 -5.17 -3.01
CA THR A 69 -29.38 -6.65 -2.98
C THR A 69 -28.07 -7.19 -3.56
N GLY A 70 -27.74 -8.45 -3.28
CA GLY A 70 -26.50 -9.07 -3.75
C GLY A 70 -26.42 -9.37 -5.25
N SER A 71 -27.52 -9.23 -6.00
CA SER A 71 -27.57 -9.49 -7.46
C SER A 71 -27.81 -8.25 -8.31
N GLN A 72 -27.97 -7.07 -7.69
CA GLN A 72 -28.38 -5.84 -8.38
C GLN A 72 -27.47 -5.43 -9.56
N GLY A 73 -26.20 -5.85 -9.50
CA GLY A 73 -25.15 -5.42 -10.43
C GLY A 73 -24.70 -3.98 -10.15
N GLY A 74 -23.67 -3.54 -10.87
CA GLY A 74 -23.14 -2.18 -10.75
C GLY A 74 -23.63 -1.25 -11.86
N TYR A 75 -23.55 0.05 -11.60
CA TYR A 75 -23.96 1.11 -12.52
C TYR A 75 -22.73 1.92 -12.93
N PRO A 76 -22.33 1.88 -14.22
CA PRO A 76 -21.37 2.83 -14.74
C PRO A 76 -22.04 4.21 -14.87
N VAL A 77 -21.46 5.23 -14.25
CA VAL A 77 -21.97 6.61 -14.26
C VAL A 77 -20.90 7.54 -14.79
N THR A 78 -21.30 8.47 -15.66
CA THR A 78 -20.46 9.53 -16.21
C THR A 78 -21.03 10.88 -15.80
N VAL A 79 -20.18 11.75 -15.26
CA VAL A 79 -20.41 13.20 -15.16
C VAL A 79 -19.65 13.82 -16.33
N ASP A 80 -20.36 14.40 -17.29
CA ASP A 80 -19.83 14.79 -18.60
C ASP A 80 -19.42 16.26 -18.70
N SER A 81 -19.87 17.11 -17.77
CA SER A 81 -19.51 18.52 -17.69
C SER A 81 -19.17 18.98 -16.28
N ASP A 82 -18.44 20.10 -16.18
CA ASP A 82 -18.25 20.81 -14.92
C ASP A 82 -19.60 21.08 -14.25
N THR A 83 -19.77 20.65 -13.01
CA THR A 83 -21.01 20.79 -12.24
C THR A 83 -20.79 21.72 -11.05
N LEU A 84 -21.57 22.81 -10.97
CA LEU A 84 -21.57 23.71 -9.82
C LEU A 84 -22.48 23.18 -8.71
N LEU A 85 -21.92 23.05 -7.52
CA LEU A 85 -22.58 22.58 -6.32
C LEU A 85 -22.73 23.75 -5.36
N THR A 86 -23.96 24.02 -4.93
CA THR A 86 -24.24 25.06 -3.93
C THR A 86 -24.41 24.41 -2.56
N VAL A 87 -23.58 24.82 -1.61
CA VAL A 87 -23.66 24.42 -0.21
C VAL A 87 -24.66 25.33 0.50
N ALA A 88 -25.59 24.75 1.26
CA ALA A 88 -26.55 25.52 2.05
C ALA A 88 -25.84 26.33 3.15
N ASP A 89 -26.45 27.44 3.59
CA ASP A 89 -25.90 28.26 4.67
C ASP A 89 -25.64 27.45 5.95
N GLY A 90 -24.56 27.79 6.64
CA GLY A 90 -24.12 27.23 7.91
C GLY A 90 -25.10 27.54 9.04
N HIS A 91 -25.12 26.68 10.05
CA HIS A 91 -25.83 27.00 11.29
C HIS A 91 -25.15 28.18 12.00
N ALA A 92 -25.92 29.06 12.66
CA ALA A 92 -25.41 30.31 13.21
C ALA A 92 -24.22 30.13 14.19
N SER A 93 -24.23 29.05 14.98
CA SER A 93 -23.27 28.83 16.07
C SER A 93 -22.56 27.47 16.06
N LEU A 94 -22.92 26.55 15.17
CA LEU A 94 -22.39 25.18 15.18
C LEU A 94 -21.88 24.79 13.79
N PRO A 95 -20.71 24.14 13.69
CA PRO A 95 -20.25 23.60 12.42
C PRO A 95 -21.02 22.33 12.05
N ARG A 96 -20.93 21.93 10.78
CA ARG A 96 -21.37 20.62 10.27
C ARG A 96 -20.43 20.09 9.19
N VAL A 97 -20.61 18.82 8.83
CA VAL A 97 -19.92 18.19 7.69
C VAL A 97 -20.98 17.75 6.70
N ASP A 98 -20.89 18.22 5.46
CA ASP A 98 -21.75 17.77 4.36
C ASP A 98 -21.01 16.68 3.54
N ALA A 99 -21.73 15.81 2.85
CA ALA A 99 -21.16 14.73 2.05
C ALA A 99 -21.62 14.84 0.59
N LEU A 100 -20.67 14.91 -0.35
CA LEU A 100 -20.94 14.88 -1.78
C LEU A 100 -20.88 13.44 -2.28
N VAL A 101 -21.98 12.95 -2.83
CA VAL A 101 -22.10 11.58 -3.35
C VAL A 101 -22.56 11.59 -4.81
N VAL A 102 -22.19 10.54 -5.55
CA VAL A 102 -22.91 10.14 -6.76
C VAL A 102 -23.84 9.02 -6.37
N ARG A 103 -25.14 9.18 -6.62
CA ARG A 103 -26.17 8.21 -6.25
C ARG A 103 -26.96 7.77 -7.46
N VAL A 104 -27.31 6.48 -7.49
CA VAL A 104 -28.24 5.92 -8.45
C VAL A 104 -29.55 5.59 -7.74
N TYR A 105 -30.63 6.16 -8.24
CA TYR A 105 -31.99 5.72 -7.96
C TYR A 105 -32.38 4.63 -8.95
N ASP A 106 -32.85 3.51 -8.43
CA ASP A 106 -33.39 2.41 -9.21
C ASP A 106 -34.62 1.88 -8.47
N ASN A 107 -35.80 2.33 -8.91
CA ASN A 107 -37.06 2.02 -8.25
C ASN A 107 -37.37 0.52 -8.16
N ASP A 108 -36.76 -0.32 -9.01
CA ASP A 108 -36.88 -1.78 -8.88
C ASP A 108 -36.22 -2.30 -7.58
N TYR A 109 -35.30 -1.53 -7.00
CA TYR A 109 -34.50 -1.90 -5.84
C TYR A 109 -34.68 -0.97 -4.63
N ASP A 110 -35.03 0.29 -4.83
CA ASP A 110 -35.19 1.27 -3.74
C ASP A 110 -36.66 1.69 -3.50
N GLY A 111 -37.56 1.45 -4.45
CA GLY A 111 -38.97 1.84 -4.35
C GLY A 111 -39.21 3.35 -4.27
N LEU A 112 -38.26 4.19 -4.68
CA LEU A 112 -38.32 5.65 -4.54
C LEU A 112 -38.93 6.36 -5.76
N GLY A 113 -39.51 5.62 -6.70
CA GLY A 113 -40.22 6.15 -7.87
C GLY A 113 -39.33 6.77 -8.94
N LYS A 114 -38.01 6.51 -8.91
CA LYS A 114 -37.01 7.15 -9.77
C LYS A 114 -36.07 6.13 -10.44
N TYR A 115 -35.58 6.48 -11.62
CA TYR A 115 -34.55 5.75 -12.36
C TYR A 115 -33.52 6.75 -12.90
N GLU A 116 -32.67 7.29 -12.03
CA GLU A 116 -31.72 8.37 -12.39
C GLU A 116 -30.40 8.23 -11.63
N ALA A 117 -29.30 8.67 -12.25
CA ALA A 117 -28.03 8.89 -11.57
C ALA A 117 -27.87 10.39 -11.32
N THR A 118 -27.53 10.79 -10.09
CA THR A 118 -27.45 12.20 -9.71
C THR A 118 -26.28 12.47 -8.77
N LEU A 119 -25.83 13.73 -8.76
CA LEU A 119 -24.92 14.27 -7.75
C LEU A 119 -25.75 14.85 -6.60
N GLU A 120 -25.51 14.37 -5.39
CA GLU A 120 -26.22 14.85 -4.20
C GLU A 120 -25.24 15.40 -3.17
N LEU A 121 -25.57 16.57 -2.65
CA LEU A 121 -24.94 17.11 -1.45
C LEU A 121 -25.82 16.77 -0.24
N LEU A 122 -25.42 15.77 0.51
CA LEU A 122 -26.09 15.35 1.74
C LEU A 122 -25.67 16.30 2.85
N GLN A 123 -26.64 17.03 3.40
CA GLN A 123 -26.37 17.99 4.47
C GLN A 123 -26.17 17.27 5.80
N GLY A 124 -25.14 17.66 6.55
CA GLY A 124 -24.89 17.19 7.91
C GLY A 124 -25.77 17.83 8.97
N THR A 125 -25.75 17.21 10.15
CA THR A 125 -26.36 17.77 11.35
C THR A 125 -25.36 18.69 12.06
N PRO A 126 -25.71 19.95 12.36
CA PRO A 126 -24.85 20.83 13.15
C PRO A 126 -24.58 20.29 14.55
N ALA A 127 -23.31 20.26 14.96
CA ALA A 127 -22.88 19.76 16.26
C ALA A 127 -21.53 20.37 16.67
N GLY A 128 -21.20 20.34 17.97
CA GLY A 128 -19.89 20.79 18.47
C GLY A 128 -18.71 19.93 17.97
N SER A 129 -18.99 18.66 17.63
CA SER A 129 -18.09 17.76 16.92
C SER A 129 -18.89 17.07 15.81
N PRO A 130 -19.00 17.68 14.62
CA PRO A 130 -19.84 17.17 13.57
C PRO A 130 -19.25 15.92 12.92
N THR A 131 -20.12 15.02 12.50
CA THR A 131 -19.77 13.81 11.75
C THR A 131 -20.45 13.85 10.39
N ALA A 132 -19.84 13.19 9.40
CA ALA A 132 -20.39 13.12 8.06
C ALA A 132 -21.71 12.32 8.04
N PRO A 133 -22.69 12.70 7.20
CA PRO A 133 -23.89 11.90 6.96
C PRO A 133 -23.57 10.48 6.53
N ALA A 134 -24.44 9.54 6.90
CA ALA A 134 -24.37 8.18 6.36
C ALA A 134 -24.59 8.19 4.84
N VAL A 135 -23.74 7.45 4.12
CA VAL A 135 -23.86 7.30 2.66
C VAL A 135 -25.07 6.40 2.36
N PRO A 136 -26.03 6.85 1.52
CA PRO A 136 -27.17 6.04 1.12
C PRO A 136 -26.76 4.78 0.34
N LYS A 137 -27.70 3.85 0.19
CA LYS A 137 -27.53 2.73 -0.74
C LYS A 137 -27.37 3.23 -2.17
N ASN A 138 -26.70 2.43 -3.01
CA ASN A 138 -26.43 2.72 -4.42
C ASN A 138 -25.75 4.09 -4.61
N ALA A 139 -24.82 4.43 -3.72
CA ALA A 139 -24.08 5.68 -3.78
C ALA A 139 -22.60 5.50 -3.47
N GLU A 140 -21.77 6.34 -4.08
CA GLU A 140 -20.34 6.45 -3.79
C GLU A 140 -20.03 7.84 -3.22
N LEU A 141 -19.35 7.85 -2.08
CA LEU A 141 -18.86 9.07 -1.45
C LEU A 141 -17.65 9.61 -2.22
N LEU A 142 -17.74 10.86 -2.63
CA LEU A 142 -16.64 11.55 -3.31
C LEU A 142 -15.87 12.45 -2.35
N TYR A 143 -16.58 13.29 -1.60
CA TYR A 143 -15.97 14.29 -0.73
C TYR A 143 -16.80 14.53 0.52
N GLU A 144 -16.12 14.92 1.59
CA GLU A 144 -16.73 15.59 2.73
C GLU A 144 -16.37 17.09 2.68
N ILE A 145 -17.32 17.94 3.04
CA ILE A 145 -17.18 19.39 3.03
C ILE A 145 -17.47 19.91 4.44
N ALA A 146 -16.46 20.45 5.11
CA ALA A 146 -16.63 21.11 6.39
C ALA A 146 -17.30 22.48 6.19
N VAL A 147 -18.46 22.67 6.80
CA VAL A 147 -19.20 23.94 6.78
C VAL A 147 -19.08 24.60 8.16
N PRO A 148 -18.34 25.72 8.27
CA PRO A 148 -18.15 26.38 9.55
C PRO A 148 -19.45 27.06 10.04
N ALA A 149 -19.50 27.31 11.35
CA ALA A 149 -20.59 28.08 11.94
C ALA A 149 -20.70 29.46 11.29
N GLY A 150 -21.92 29.85 10.93
CA GLY A 150 -22.24 31.13 10.31
C GLY A 150 -21.77 31.27 8.87
N ALA A 151 -21.28 30.20 8.21
CA ALA A 151 -21.01 30.21 6.77
C ALA A 151 -22.26 30.66 6.00
N SER A 152 -22.09 31.53 5.01
CA SER A 152 -23.18 32.00 4.15
C SER A 152 -22.63 32.60 2.88
N ALA A 153 -23.49 33.03 1.95
CA ALA A 153 -23.05 33.75 0.76
C ALA A 153 -22.14 34.97 1.06
N ALA A 154 -22.28 35.59 2.24
CA ALA A 154 -21.48 36.75 2.65
C ALA A 154 -20.15 36.37 3.34
N LYS A 155 -20.11 35.23 4.06
CA LYS A 155 -18.93 34.81 4.83
C LYS A 155 -18.10 33.73 4.14
N GLY A 156 -18.73 32.96 3.26
CA GLY A 156 -18.12 31.91 2.46
C GLY A 156 -17.65 30.69 3.25
N ILE A 157 -17.03 29.77 2.51
CA ILE A 157 -16.28 28.62 3.01
C ILE A 157 -14.82 28.79 2.58
N THR A 158 -13.88 28.57 3.49
CA THR A 158 -12.44 28.49 3.16
C THR A 158 -12.13 27.14 2.53
N TRP A 159 -12.27 27.05 1.21
CA TRP A 159 -12.24 25.78 0.47
C TRP A 159 -10.96 24.96 0.61
N ALA A 160 -9.81 25.62 0.74
CA ALA A 160 -8.51 24.94 0.84
C ALA A 160 -8.40 23.98 2.03
N SER A 161 -9.15 24.24 3.11
CA SER A 161 -9.19 23.38 4.31
C SER A 161 -10.55 22.71 4.53
N ALA A 162 -11.57 23.05 3.76
CA ALA A 162 -12.92 22.53 3.93
C ALA A 162 -13.14 21.18 3.22
N ILE A 163 -12.40 20.89 2.15
CA ILE A 163 -12.58 19.69 1.34
C ILE A 163 -11.72 18.55 1.89
N THR A 164 -12.37 17.45 2.27
CA THR A 164 -11.71 16.17 2.50
C THR A 164 -12.04 15.22 1.35
N ASP A 165 -11.03 14.81 0.58
CA ASP A 165 -11.20 13.81 -0.47
C ASP A 165 -11.58 12.46 0.16
N ARG A 166 -12.63 11.82 -0.35
CA ARG A 166 -13.09 10.51 0.10
C ARG A 166 -13.23 9.53 -1.07
N ARG A 167 -12.85 9.95 -2.28
CA ARG A 167 -12.90 9.11 -3.47
C ARG A 167 -12.06 7.87 -3.24
N ARG A 168 -12.68 6.72 -3.48
CA ARG A 168 -11.98 5.47 -3.72
C ARG A 168 -11.92 5.22 -5.22
N TYR A 169 -10.86 4.54 -5.67
CA TYR A 169 -10.69 4.20 -7.07
C TYR A 169 -11.03 2.74 -7.38
N THR A 170 -11.46 2.52 -8.61
CA THR A 170 -11.69 1.21 -9.20
C THR A 170 -10.87 1.03 -10.47
N ALA A 171 -10.79 -0.22 -10.93
CA ALA A 171 -10.13 -0.60 -12.17
C ALA A 171 -10.88 -1.78 -12.81
N ALA A 172 -10.59 -2.02 -14.10
CA ALA A 172 -10.98 -3.25 -14.75
C ALA A 172 -10.37 -4.48 -14.03
N LEU A 173 -10.89 -5.67 -14.31
CA LEU A 173 -10.38 -6.92 -13.76
C LEU A 173 -8.87 -7.07 -14.05
N GLY A 174 -8.09 -7.37 -13.01
CA GLY A 174 -6.62 -7.43 -13.09
C GLY A 174 -5.90 -6.09 -13.07
N GLY A 175 -6.63 -4.96 -13.10
CA GLY A 175 -6.05 -3.62 -13.01
C GLY A 175 -5.54 -3.28 -11.61
N ILE A 176 -4.54 -2.39 -11.56
CA ILE A 176 -3.94 -1.88 -10.32
C ILE A 176 -4.56 -0.53 -10.01
N VAL A 177 -5.19 -0.42 -8.84
CA VAL A 177 -5.77 0.85 -8.37
C VAL A 177 -4.70 1.69 -7.67
N PRO A 178 -4.70 3.01 -7.80
CA PRO A 178 -3.84 3.84 -6.99
C PRO A 178 -4.37 3.89 -5.55
N ALA A 179 -3.48 3.97 -4.57
CA ALA A 179 -3.79 4.17 -3.15
C ALA A 179 -3.97 5.64 -2.78
N VAL A 180 -3.93 6.53 -3.77
CA VAL A 180 -4.29 7.94 -3.64
C VAL A 180 -5.81 8.08 -3.51
N GLY A 181 -6.28 9.29 -3.22
CA GLY A 181 -7.61 9.52 -2.65
C GLY A 181 -7.52 9.56 -1.12
N GLY A 182 -8.52 10.09 -0.43
CA GLY A 182 -8.35 10.33 1.01
C GLY A 182 -8.46 9.09 1.88
N ALA A 183 -9.65 8.52 2.09
CA ALA A 183 -9.83 7.50 3.13
C ALA A 183 -9.12 6.16 2.79
N PRO A 184 -8.40 5.53 3.74
CA PRO A 184 -7.88 4.19 3.58
C PRO A 184 -9.02 3.22 3.27
N HIS A 185 -8.88 2.44 2.20
CA HIS A 185 -9.86 1.44 1.81
C HIS A 185 -9.27 0.04 1.86
N ASN A 186 -10.05 -0.93 2.31
CA ASN A 186 -9.65 -2.33 2.28
C ASN A 186 -9.58 -2.86 0.83
N GLY A 187 -8.80 -3.92 0.65
CA GLY A 187 -8.85 -4.73 -0.55
C GLY A 187 -10.20 -5.45 -0.65
N ALA A 188 -10.68 -5.61 -1.88
CA ALA A 188 -11.94 -6.25 -2.20
C ALA A 188 -11.83 -7.80 -2.22
N TYR A 189 -10.62 -8.32 -2.46
CA TYR A 189 -10.28 -9.74 -2.41
C TYR A 189 -8.81 -9.95 -2.04
N VAL A 190 -8.49 -11.10 -1.44
CA VAL A 190 -7.11 -11.51 -1.14
C VAL A 190 -6.31 -11.57 -2.44
N GLY A 191 -5.19 -10.87 -2.47
CA GLY A 191 -4.32 -10.78 -3.64
C GLY A 191 -4.59 -9.60 -4.57
N GLN A 192 -5.55 -8.73 -4.27
CA GLN A 192 -5.69 -7.46 -4.98
C GLN A 192 -4.39 -6.63 -4.85
N TYR A 193 -3.98 -6.01 -5.96
CA TYR A 193 -2.86 -5.06 -5.99
C TYR A 193 -3.33 -3.61 -5.96
N ARG A 194 -2.48 -2.75 -5.37
CA ARG A 194 -2.58 -1.29 -5.48
C ARG A 194 -1.20 -0.66 -5.65
N ASP A 195 -1.15 0.52 -6.26
CA ASP A 195 0.05 1.35 -6.31
C ASP A 195 0.05 2.37 -5.17
N VAL A 196 1.16 2.47 -4.44
CA VAL A 196 1.39 3.44 -3.37
C VAL A 196 2.67 4.21 -3.66
N GLY A 197 2.55 5.26 -4.49
CA GLY A 197 3.67 6.12 -4.82
C GLY A 197 4.79 5.37 -5.56
N GLY A 198 4.42 4.56 -6.54
CA GLY A 198 5.36 3.75 -7.34
C GLY A 198 5.78 2.44 -6.67
N ARG A 199 5.11 2.03 -5.59
CA ARG A 199 5.35 0.75 -4.92
C ARG A 199 4.06 -0.06 -4.91
N LEU A 200 4.18 -1.34 -5.27
CA LEU A 200 3.03 -2.24 -5.20
C LEU A 200 2.81 -2.73 -3.77
N GLU A 201 1.55 -2.66 -3.36
CA GLU A 201 1.05 -3.38 -2.21
C GLU A 201 0.03 -4.43 -2.65
N ARG A 202 -0.04 -5.52 -1.89
CA ARG A 202 -0.95 -6.64 -2.09
C ARG A 202 -1.80 -6.80 -0.83
N TRP A 203 -3.11 -6.95 -1.01
CA TRP A 203 -4.04 -7.23 0.07
C TRP A 203 -3.89 -8.68 0.55
N ASP A 204 -3.66 -8.89 1.85
CA ASP A 204 -3.52 -10.23 2.44
C ASP A 204 -4.84 -10.82 2.98
N GLY A 205 -5.90 -10.02 3.02
CA GLY A 205 -7.19 -10.35 3.64
C GLY A 205 -7.55 -9.49 4.85
N ALA A 206 -6.56 -8.87 5.48
CA ALA A 206 -6.73 -8.01 6.66
C ALA A 206 -6.09 -6.63 6.50
N GLN A 207 -4.95 -6.55 5.80
CA GLN A 207 -4.21 -5.32 5.58
C GLN A 207 -3.51 -5.29 4.22
N TRP A 208 -3.11 -4.09 3.81
CA TRP A 208 -2.23 -3.92 2.66
C TRP A 208 -0.80 -4.16 3.08
N THR A 209 -0.11 -5.04 2.37
CA THR A 209 1.28 -5.39 2.62
C THR A 209 2.12 -5.07 1.40
N LYS A 210 3.39 -4.68 1.57
CA LYS A 210 4.28 -4.47 0.43
C LYS A 210 4.41 -5.77 -0.36
N PHE A 211 4.26 -5.68 -1.69
CA PHE A 211 4.41 -6.85 -2.56
C PHE A 211 5.83 -7.41 -2.47
N ILE A 212 6.83 -6.52 -2.49
CA ILE A 212 8.23 -6.85 -2.23
C ILE A 212 8.67 -6.05 -1.00
N PRO A 213 9.09 -6.69 0.10
CA PRO A 213 9.66 -5.98 1.24
C PRO A 213 10.89 -5.16 0.83
N ASN A 214 11.19 -4.10 1.57
CA ASN A 214 12.37 -3.29 1.27
C ASN A 214 13.65 -4.11 1.39
N ALA A 215 14.62 -3.84 0.52
CA ALA A 215 15.98 -4.26 0.78
C ALA A 215 16.47 -3.66 2.12
N VAL A 216 17.19 -4.47 2.88
CA VAL A 216 17.82 -4.06 4.14
C VAL A 216 19.29 -3.83 3.86
N LEU A 217 19.84 -2.70 4.27
CA LEU A 217 21.28 -2.43 4.24
C LEU A 217 21.70 -1.97 5.64
N MET A 218 22.60 -2.72 6.26
CA MET A 218 23.31 -2.31 7.45
C MET A 218 24.79 -2.18 7.13
N HIS A 219 25.41 -1.09 7.58
CA HIS A 219 26.82 -0.83 7.34
C HIS A 219 27.45 -0.13 8.54
N THR A 220 28.76 -0.25 8.67
CA THR A 220 29.58 0.48 9.62
C THR A 220 30.94 0.79 8.98
N ALA A 221 31.45 1.99 9.22
CA ALA A 221 32.80 2.41 8.84
C ALA A 221 33.81 2.18 9.98
N ASP A 222 33.43 1.41 11.00
CA ASP A 222 34.32 1.10 12.13
C ASP A 222 35.25 -0.05 11.75
N TRP A 223 36.55 0.24 11.86
CA TRP A 223 37.63 -0.73 11.76
C TRP A 223 37.64 -1.68 12.95
N GLY A 224 37.80 -2.97 12.67
CA GLY A 224 38.02 -3.97 13.70
C GLY A 224 38.87 -5.11 13.20
N GLY A 225 39.30 -5.97 14.12
CA GLY A 225 39.97 -7.21 13.73
C GLY A 225 39.75 -8.38 14.68
N THR A 226 40.20 -9.54 14.22
CA THR A 226 40.16 -10.80 14.98
C THR A 226 41.38 -11.65 14.64
N THR A 227 41.85 -12.42 15.61
CA THR A 227 42.89 -13.45 15.45
C THR A 227 42.29 -14.86 15.60
N SER A 228 40.97 -14.95 15.78
CA SER A 228 40.26 -16.22 15.96
C SER A 228 40.25 -17.02 14.67
N THR A 229 40.56 -18.31 14.76
CA THR A 229 40.41 -19.27 13.65
C THR A 229 38.98 -19.79 13.51
N SER A 230 38.14 -19.60 14.53
CA SER A 230 36.70 -19.83 14.49
C SER A 230 35.95 -18.54 14.17
N TYR A 231 34.80 -18.66 13.52
CA TYR A 231 33.94 -17.52 13.23
C TYR A 231 33.44 -16.84 14.51
N VAL A 232 33.76 -15.55 14.64
CA VAL A 232 33.28 -14.66 15.70
C VAL A 232 32.35 -13.59 15.12
N GLU A 233 31.32 -13.19 15.84
CA GLU A 233 30.33 -12.18 15.38
C GLU A 233 30.69 -10.75 15.79
N VAL A 234 31.72 -10.63 16.61
CA VAL A 234 32.26 -9.38 17.12
C VAL A 234 33.72 -9.32 16.70
N LEU A 235 34.24 -8.12 16.44
CA LEU A 235 35.66 -7.89 16.19
C LEU A 235 36.31 -7.45 17.51
N PRO A 236 36.81 -8.38 18.33
CA PRO A 236 37.20 -8.09 19.72
C PRO A 236 38.31 -7.05 19.82
N ILE A 237 39.03 -6.81 18.72
CA ILE A 237 39.99 -5.73 18.61
C ILE A 237 39.28 -4.52 17.99
N ASP A 238 39.15 -3.47 18.80
CA ASP A 238 38.66 -2.12 18.46
C ASP A 238 37.14 -1.95 18.23
N THR A 239 36.36 -3.00 17.92
CA THR A 239 34.89 -2.89 17.76
C THR A 239 34.09 -4.05 18.38
N THR A 240 33.49 -3.82 19.55
CA THR A 240 32.78 -4.88 20.30
C THR A 240 31.30 -5.08 19.91
N VAL A 241 30.77 -4.28 18.97
CA VAL A 241 29.37 -4.37 18.54
C VAL A 241 29.24 -5.25 17.29
N PRO A 242 28.36 -6.27 17.28
CA PRO A 242 28.12 -7.09 16.10
C PRO A 242 27.38 -6.30 15.01
N LEU A 243 27.74 -6.51 13.75
CA LEU A 243 27.00 -5.97 12.62
C LEU A 243 25.84 -6.92 12.30
N VAL A 244 24.61 -6.47 12.58
CA VAL A 244 23.39 -7.28 12.46
C VAL A 244 22.38 -6.58 11.55
N ALA A 245 21.87 -7.29 10.55
CA ALA A 245 20.73 -6.87 9.75
C ALA A 245 19.51 -7.73 10.07
N THR A 246 18.35 -7.10 10.28
CA THR A 246 17.08 -7.79 10.58
C THR A 246 16.13 -7.64 9.39
N PHE A 247 15.48 -8.72 8.99
CA PHE A 247 14.50 -8.70 7.89
C PHE A 247 13.34 -9.67 8.14
N THR A 248 12.20 -9.39 7.52
CA THR A 248 11.06 -10.30 7.46
C THR A 248 11.13 -11.10 6.17
N ALA A 249 11.03 -12.43 6.27
CA ALA A 249 11.08 -13.30 5.10
C ALA A 249 9.92 -13.02 4.13
N PRO A 250 10.21 -12.84 2.82
CA PRO A 250 9.18 -12.55 1.82
C PRO A 250 8.29 -13.78 1.56
N PRO A 251 7.11 -13.58 0.93
CA PRO A 251 6.23 -14.67 0.48
C PRO A 251 6.90 -15.67 -0.45
N SER A 252 7.89 -15.23 -1.25
CA SER A 252 8.70 -16.08 -2.13
C SER A 252 9.55 -17.09 -1.37
N ARG A 253 9.78 -16.89 -0.07
CA ARG A 253 10.63 -17.71 0.82
C ARG A 253 12.13 -17.61 0.54
N TRP A 254 12.55 -16.64 -0.28
CA TRP A 254 13.93 -16.49 -0.74
C TRP A 254 14.41 -15.03 -0.63
N VAL A 255 15.68 -14.87 -0.26
CA VAL A 255 16.39 -13.58 -0.28
C VAL A 255 17.77 -13.74 -0.91
N SER A 256 18.30 -12.67 -1.50
CA SER A 256 19.71 -12.56 -1.87
C SER A 256 20.46 -11.82 -0.77
N LEU A 257 21.48 -12.44 -0.18
CA LEU A 257 22.23 -11.87 0.93
C LEU A 257 23.65 -11.53 0.46
N THR A 258 23.98 -10.25 0.47
CA THR A 258 25.30 -9.73 0.10
C THR A 258 25.99 -9.18 1.33
N PHE A 259 27.28 -9.45 1.50
CA PHE A 259 28.06 -8.87 2.59
C PHE A 259 29.50 -8.71 2.13
N GLY A 260 30.20 -7.82 2.81
CA GLY A 260 31.56 -7.50 2.46
C GLY A 260 32.17 -6.50 3.42
N ALA A 261 33.43 -6.21 3.16
CA ALA A 261 34.24 -5.29 3.92
C ALA A 261 35.43 -4.84 3.08
N PHE A 262 35.97 -3.67 3.38
CA PHE A 262 37.37 -3.41 3.13
C PHE A 262 38.20 -4.24 4.11
N SER A 263 38.95 -5.22 3.60
CA SER A 263 39.67 -6.19 4.40
C SER A 263 41.18 -6.04 4.23
N ALA A 264 41.91 -6.40 5.28
CA ALA A 264 43.36 -6.53 5.28
C ALA A 264 43.77 -7.74 6.14
N ALA A 265 44.96 -8.28 5.92
CA ALA A 265 45.50 -9.33 6.76
C ALA A 265 46.97 -9.03 7.10
N ASP A 266 47.39 -9.42 8.30
CA ASP A 266 48.80 -9.41 8.68
C ASP A 266 49.50 -10.68 8.13
N GLY A 267 50.70 -10.51 7.57
CA GLY A 267 51.49 -11.61 7.00
C GLY A 267 50.72 -12.42 5.94
N ASP A 268 50.97 -13.73 5.88
CA ASP A 268 50.35 -14.62 4.88
C ASP A 268 48.96 -15.14 5.31
N THR A 269 48.30 -14.44 6.23
CA THR A 269 46.97 -14.83 6.72
C THR A 269 45.89 -14.58 5.68
N THR A 270 44.82 -15.37 5.76
CA THR A 270 43.60 -15.15 4.99
C THR A 270 42.51 -14.60 5.90
N ALA A 271 41.91 -13.48 5.49
CA ALA A 271 40.77 -12.87 6.16
C ALA A 271 39.46 -13.40 5.55
N TYR A 272 38.55 -13.88 6.40
CA TYR A 272 37.24 -14.37 6.01
C TYR A 272 36.15 -13.54 6.66
N ILE A 273 35.24 -13.01 5.85
CA ILE A 273 33.95 -12.51 6.32
C ILE A 273 32.85 -13.39 5.73
N SER A 274 31.96 -13.88 6.59
CA SER A 274 30.77 -14.67 6.27
C SER A 274 29.59 -14.09 7.04
N PHE A 275 28.49 -14.82 7.12
CA PHE A 275 27.32 -14.44 7.90
C PHE A 275 26.74 -15.63 8.64
N ARG A 276 26.07 -15.34 9.74
CA ARG A 276 25.23 -16.28 10.46
C ARG A 276 23.79 -15.83 10.38
N LEU A 277 22.90 -16.72 9.98
CA LEU A 277 21.47 -16.46 9.92
C LEU A 277 20.75 -17.16 11.06
N ARG A 278 19.95 -16.41 11.80
CA ARG A 278 19.07 -16.94 12.86
C ARG A 278 17.63 -16.48 12.66
N LEU A 279 16.69 -17.28 13.14
CA LEU A 279 15.36 -16.76 13.47
C LEU A 279 15.49 -15.80 14.65
N GLN A 280 14.56 -14.84 14.75
CA GLN A 280 14.52 -13.91 15.90
C GLN A 280 14.37 -14.66 17.25
N SER A 281 13.81 -15.87 17.24
CA SER A 281 13.76 -16.78 18.40
C SER A 281 15.12 -17.33 18.83
N GLY A 282 16.19 -17.07 18.08
CA GLY A 282 17.56 -17.52 18.35
C GLY A 282 17.98 -18.80 17.63
N THR A 283 17.05 -19.54 17.01
CA THR A 283 17.37 -20.76 16.25
C THR A 283 18.27 -20.45 15.07
N GLU A 284 19.41 -21.12 14.99
CA GLU A 284 20.30 -21.02 13.85
C GLU A 284 19.71 -21.73 12.63
N VAL A 285 19.69 -21.01 11.51
CA VAL A 285 19.17 -21.48 10.22
C VAL A 285 20.29 -21.67 9.23
N LEU A 286 21.34 -20.84 9.31
CA LEU A 286 22.54 -21.00 8.51
C LEU A 286 23.77 -20.55 9.28
N ALA A 287 24.69 -21.47 9.53
CA ALA A 287 25.99 -21.19 10.12
C ALA A 287 26.92 -20.49 9.12
N PRO A 288 27.89 -19.67 9.59
CA PRO A 288 28.94 -19.15 8.72
C PRO A 288 29.84 -20.29 8.21
N SER A 289 30.30 -20.18 6.96
CA SER A 289 31.20 -21.16 6.35
C SER A 289 32.11 -20.50 5.32
N ASP A 290 33.24 -21.15 5.05
CA ASP A 290 34.22 -20.67 4.07
C ASP A 290 33.66 -20.66 2.64
N ASP A 291 32.85 -21.68 2.29
CA ASP A 291 32.15 -21.74 0.99
C ASP A 291 31.21 -20.55 0.73
N ARG A 292 30.84 -19.84 1.80
CA ARG A 292 29.99 -18.65 1.80
C ARG A 292 30.74 -17.45 2.37
N ALA A 293 32.05 -17.40 2.24
CA ALA A 293 32.84 -16.26 2.70
C ALA A 293 33.25 -15.36 1.53
N ALA A 294 33.36 -14.06 1.79
CA ALA A 294 34.26 -13.23 1.01
C ALA A 294 35.66 -13.37 1.61
N ILE A 295 36.65 -13.59 0.77
CA ILE A 295 37.99 -14.05 1.18
C ILE A 295 39.04 -13.08 0.64
N LEU A 296 39.98 -12.68 1.49
CA LEU A 296 41.21 -12.00 1.11
C LEU A 296 42.41 -12.84 1.55
N VAL A 297 43.25 -13.24 0.60
CA VAL A 297 44.44 -14.06 0.87
C VAL A 297 45.70 -13.20 0.87
N GLY A 298 46.51 -13.33 1.91
CA GLY A 298 47.82 -12.68 2.01
C GLY A 298 47.77 -11.23 2.49
N PRO A 299 48.93 -10.55 2.54
CA PRO A 299 49.11 -9.27 3.25
C PRO A 299 48.52 -8.04 2.53
N ALA A 300 47.70 -8.27 1.50
CA ALA A 300 47.12 -7.21 0.69
C ALA A 300 45.97 -6.50 1.42
N ARG A 301 45.41 -5.48 0.77
CA ARG A 301 44.16 -4.83 1.18
C ARG A 301 43.23 -4.75 0.00
N ALA A 302 41.96 -5.12 0.20
CA ALA A 302 40.97 -5.07 -0.87
C ALA A 302 39.57 -4.87 -0.30
N SER A 303 38.70 -4.26 -1.10
CA SER A 303 37.27 -4.36 -0.87
C SER A 303 36.80 -5.72 -1.39
N ILE A 304 36.31 -6.57 -0.49
CA ILE A 304 35.83 -7.90 -0.81
C ILE A 304 34.34 -7.99 -0.49
N SER A 305 33.60 -8.70 -1.33
CA SER A 305 32.20 -9.02 -1.08
C SER A 305 31.83 -10.33 -1.73
N THR A 306 30.76 -10.95 -1.24
CA THR A 306 30.13 -12.10 -1.86
C THR A 306 28.62 -11.99 -1.71
N CYS A 307 27.89 -12.73 -2.54
CA CYS A 307 26.44 -12.76 -2.58
C CYS A 307 25.97 -14.22 -2.56
N PHE A 308 25.01 -14.54 -1.69
CA PHE A 308 24.50 -15.88 -1.52
C PHE A 308 22.97 -15.90 -1.46
N PRO A 309 22.29 -16.74 -2.27
CA PRO A 309 20.85 -16.91 -2.17
C PRO A 309 20.51 -17.75 -0.92
N VAL A 310 19.53 -17.29 -0.14
CA VAL A 310 19.01 -18.03 1.01
C VAL A 310 17.53 -18.34 0.77
N GLY A 311 17.19 -19.62 0.70
CA GLY A 311 15.83 -20.12 0.50
C GLY A 311 15.25 -20.82 1.72
N ASN A 312 14.09 -21.46 1.53
CA ASN A 312 13.35 -22.22 2.55
C ASN A 312 12.97 -21.41 3.81
N LEU A 313 12.87 -20.08 3.68
CA LEU A 313 12.43 -19.22 4.76
C LEU A 313 10.92 -19.42 5.02
N THR A 314 10.50 -19.14 6.25
CA THR A 314 9.09 -19.11 6.65
C THR A 314 8.53 -17.71 6.39
N PRO A 315 7.57 -17.53 5.44
CA PRO A 315 7.01 -16.21 5.16
C PRO A 315 6.51 -15.50 6.41
N GLY A 316 6.83 -14.21 6.53
CA GLY A 316 6.41 -13.40 7.68
C GLY A 316 7.22 -13.61 8.96
N ALA A 317 8.07 -14.65 9.06
CA ALA A 317 9.00 -14.79 10.17
C ALA A 317 10.15 -13.78 10.06
N VAL A 318 10.65 -13.33 11.21
CA VAL A 318 11.75 -12.36 11.29
C VAL A 318 13.06 -13.11 11.51
N TYR A 319 14.08 -12.72 10.74
CA TYR A 319 15.42 -13.30 10.76
C TYR A 319 16.47 -12.21 11.03
N THR A 320 17.58 -12.61 11.63
CA THR A 320 18.77 -11.78 11.81
C THR A 320 19.94 -12.39 11.07
N ALA A 321 20.58 -11.58 10.22
CA ALA A 321 21.86 -11.89 9.58
C ALA A 321 22.96 -11.12 10.32
N THR A 322 23.87 -11.84 10.95
CA THR A 322 25.02 -11.26 11.66
C THR A 322 26.29 -11.54 10.89
N ALA A 323 27.10 -10.53 10.62
CA ALA A 323 28.41 -10.72 10.00
C ALA A 323 29.32 -11.50 10.95
N ALA A 324 30.05 -12.47 10.40
CA ALA A 324 30.95 -13.33 11.15
C ALA A 324 32.34 -13.33 10.51
N TYR A 325 33.38 -13.28 11.34
CA TYR A 325 34.75 -13.02 10.93
C TYR A 325 35.69 -14.11 11.44
N ARG A 326 36.71 -14.47 10.66
CA ARG A 326 37.82 -15.28 11.15
C ARG A 326 39.12 -14.98 10.40
N SER A 327 40.22 -15.33 11.04
CA SER A 327 41.56 -15.44 10.47
C SER A 327 41.85 -16.90 10.11
N SER A 328 42.64 -17.18 9.07
CA SER A 328 43.14 -18.55 8.85
C SER A 328 44.20 -18.98 9.86
N VAL A 329 44.87 -18.05 10.52
CA VAL A 329 46.04 -18.32 11.38
C VAL A 329 45.78 -17.78 12.79
N ALA A 330 45.91 -18.66 13.79
CA ALA A 330 45.77 -18.27 15.18
C ALA A 330 46.84 -17.24 15.57
N GLY A 331 46.43 -16.15 16.22
CA GLY A 331 47.34 -15.09 16.68
C GLY A 331 47.71 -14.07 15.60
N THR A 332 47.39 -14.30 14.33
CA THR A 332 47.60 -13.32 13.25
C THR A 332 46.29 -12.62 12.89
N ARG A 333 46.34 -11.30 12.76
CA ARG A 333 45.14 -10.46 12.67
C ARG A 333 44.60 -10.44 11.24
N ALA A 334 43.30 -10.71 11.15
CA ALA A 334 42.47 -10.33 10.02
C ALA A 334 41.72 -9.04 10.39
N HIS A 335 41.65 -8.11 9.46
CA HIS A 335 41.07 -6.78 9.63
C HIS A 335 39.90 -6.56 8.70
N PHE A 336 38.89 -5.85 9.21
CA PHE A 336 37.66 -5.56 8.48
C PHE A 336 37.18 -4.16 8.82
N ASP A 337 36.85 -3.40 7.79
CA ASP A 337 36.37 -2.03 7.84
C ASP A 337 35.35 -1.80 6.73
N ASN A 338 34.59 -0.70 6.77
CA ASN A 338 33.52 -0.41 5.82
C ASN A 338 32.63 -1.64 5.56
N ARG A 339 32.26 -2.31 6.67
CA ARG A 339 31.58 -3.60 6.68
C ARG A 339 30.11 -3.39 6.37
N PHE A 340 29.52 -4.27 5.59
CA PHE A 340 28.10 -4.18 5.26
C PHE A 340 27.42 -5.54 5.15
N ILE A 341 26.11 -5.55 5.40
CA ILE A 341 25.18 -6.63 5.09
C ILE A 341 24.02 -6.00 4.33
N ARG A 342 23.75 -6.53 3.14
CA ARG A 342 22.60 -6.18 2.31
C ARG A 342 21.74 -7.43 2.10
N ILE A 343 20.43 -7.28 2.28
CA ILE A 343 19.45 -8.34 2.10
C ILE A 343 18.42 -7.84 1.10
N ASP A 344 18.34 -8.49 -0.04
CA ASP A 344 17.38 -8.17 -1.10
C ASP A 344 16.31 -9.27 -1.14
N PRO A 345 15.07 -8.98 -0.69
CA PRO A 345 13.95 -9.90 -0.84
C PRO A 345 13.68 -10.19 -2.32
N VAL A 346 13.50 -11.47 -2.65
CA VAL A 346 13.07 -11.87 -4.00
C VAL A 346 11.54 -11.83 -4.04
N ALA A 347 10.97 -11.32 -5.13
CA ALA A 347 9.52 -11.28 -5.35
C ALA A 347 8.93 -12.68 -5.52
#